data_AF-A0A9Q7UH65-F1
#
_entry.id   AF-A0A9Q7UH65-F1
#
_cell.length_a   1.000
_cell.length_b   1.000
_cell.length_c   1.000
_cell.angle_alpha   90.00
_cell.angle_beta   90.00
_cell.angle_gamma   90.00
#
_symmetry.space_group_name_H-M   'P 1'
#
loop_
_entity.id
_entity.type
_entity.pdbx_description
1 polymer ?
#
loop_
_entity_poly.entity_id
_entity_poly.type
_entity_poly.pdbx_seq_one_letter_code
_entity_poly.pdbx_strand_id
1 'polypeptide(L)'
;MSEHTLPQLPYAYNALEPAISEEIMTVHHTKHHQLYVTNLNNAIKAYNQAISSNDVRKQIELQSAIKFNGGGHINHSLFWKNLAPSKEGGGQLQDGPLKQAIERDFGSLDNLKSSFNATIATIQGSGWGWLGFNPKNSKLEVVTTKDQDPLISHHPIIGVDAWEHAFYLQYKNVKADYFKNIWSVINFKEAEDRFKAAQTDAKARV
;
A
#
# COMPACT_ATOMS: atom_id res chain seq x y z
N MET A 1 19.69 16.83 1.30
CA MET A 1 18.55 15.92 1.49
C MET A 1 19.06 14.51 1.31
N SER A 2 18.70 13.58 2.20
CA SER A 2 19.06 12.17 2.05
C SER A 2 18.29 11.56 0.86
N GLU A 3 18.97 10.81 0.01
CA GLU A 3 18.32 10.10 -1.11
C GLU A 3 17.34 9.04 -0.59
N HIS A 4 16.26 8.80 -1.34
CA HIS A 4 15.36 7.68 -1.08
C HIS A 4 16.10 6.36 -1.34
N THR A 5 15.82 5.36 -0.51
CA THR A 5 16.44 4.03 -0.61
C THR A 5 15.36 2.96 -0.66
N LEU A 6 15.69 1.84 -1.30
CA LEU A 6 14.84 0.66 -1.29
C LEU A 6 14.85 0.06 0.13
N PRO A 7 13.71 0.03 0.85
CA PRO A 7 13.66 -0.53 2.20
C PRO A 7 13.91 -2.04 2.15
N GLN A 8 14.67 -2.58 3.10
CA GLN A 8 14.81 -4.02 3.23
C GLN A 8 13.46 -4.66 3.61
N LEU A 9 13.17 -5.84 3.05
CA LEU A 9 12.00 -6.60 3.46
C LEU A 9 12.17 -7.10 4.90
N PRO A 10 11.10 -7.11 5.71
CA PRO A 10 11.17 -7.63 7.08
C PRO A 10 11.17 -9.16 7.15
N TYR A 11 11.12 -9.85 6.00
CA TYR A 11 11.06 -11.31 5.86
C TYR A 11 11.74 -11.75 4.55
N ALA A 12 12.04 -13.05 4.42
CA ALA A 12 12.63 -13.62 3.20
C ALA A 12 11.64 -13.59 2.02
N TYR A 13 12.13 -13.60 0.78
CA TYR A 13 11.27 -13.49 -0.41
C TYR A 13 10.24 -14.62 -0.54
N ASN A 14 10.55 -15.83 -0.10
CA ASN A 14 9.62 -16.97 -0.09
C ASN A 14 8.73 -17.06 1.16
N ALA A 15 8.84 -16.11 2.10
CA ALA A 15 8.20 -16.24 3.41
C ALA A 15 6.67 -16.07 3.39
N LEU A 16 6.11 -15.59 2.28
CA LEU A 16 4.67 -15.38 2.08
C LEU A 16 4.02 -16.52 1.28
N GLU A 17 4.75 -17.57 0.95
CA GLU A 17 4.19 -18.73 0.28
C GLU A 17 3.21 -19.50 1.20
N PRO A 18 2.12 -20.05 0.64
CA PRO A 18 1.78 -20.11 -0.79
C PRO A 18 1.00 -18.89 -1.31
N ALA A 19 0.75 -17.88 -0.47
CA ALA A 19 -0.11 -16.75 -0.86
C ALA A 19 0.53 -15.85 -1.93
N ILE A 20 1.84 -15.61 -1.84
CA ILE A 20 2.61 -14.87 -2.85
C ILE A 20 3.95 -15.59 -3.06
N SER A 21 4.28 -15.92 -4.30
CA SER A 21 5.49 -16.67 -4.65
C SER A 21 6.77 -15.87 -4.44
N GLU A 22 7.87 -16.58 -4.18
CA GLU A 22 9.21 -15.98 -4.12
C GLU A 22 9.57 -15.18 -5.37
N GLU A 23 9.19 -15.68 -6.55
CA GLU A 23 9.45 -15.04 -7.83
C GLU A 23 8.79 -13.65 -7.90
N ILE A 24 7.51 -13.56 -7.52
CA ILE A 24 6.78 -12.29 -7.45
C ILE A 24 7.48 -11.36 -6.46
N MET A 25 7.71 -11.83 -5.23
CA MET A 25 8.31 -10.99 -4.18
C MET A 25 9.68 -10.44 -4.58
N THR A 26 10.50 -11.26 -5.23
CA THR A 26 11.83 -10.87 -5.71
C THR A 26 11.74 -9.80 -6.80
N VAL A 27 10.92 -10.01 -7.83
CA VAL A 27 10.80 -9.06 -8.96
C VAL A 27 10.10 -7.77 -8.52
N HIS A 28 9.03 -7.88 -7.73
CA HIS A 28 8.24 -6.76 -7.22
C HIS A 28 9.08 -5.84 -6.34
N HIS A 29 9.92 -6.39 -5.48
CA HIS A 29 10.83 -5.61 -4.65
C HIS A 29 12.06 -5.09 -5.41
N THR A 30 12.85 -5.99 -6.00
CA THR A 30 14.19 -5.64 -6.53
C THR A 30 14.15 -4.96 -7.90
N LYS A 31 13.03 -5.05 -8.63
CA LYS A 31 12.84 -4.41 -9.94
C LYS A 31 11.82 -3.29 -9.85
N HIS A 32 10.56 -3.59 -9.53
CA HIS A 32 9.49 -2.58 -9.59
C HIS A 32 9.68 -1.49 -8.52
N HIS A 33 9.81 -1.86 -7.24
CA HIS A 33 10.02 -0.87 -6.18
C HIS A 33 11.35 -0.12 -6.34
N GLN A 34 12.43 -0.82 -6.71
CA GLN A 34 13.72 -0.19 -6.98
C GLN A 34 13.63 0.87 -8.10
N LEU A 35 12.86 0.60 -9.15
CA LEU A 35 12.67 1.56 -10.25
C LEU A 35 11.94 2.82 -9.77
N TYR A 36 10.91 2.69 -8.94
CA TYR A 36 10.23 3.84 -8.33
C TYR A 36 11.20 4.67 -7.49
N VAL A 37 12.03 4.04 -6.65
CA VAL A 37 13.04 4.73 -5.83
C VAL A 37 14.05 5.50 -6.71
N THR A 38 14.62 4.84 -7.72
CA THR A 38 15.59 5.46 -8.64
C THR A 38 15.00 6.65 -9.38
N ASN A 39 13.80 6.49 -9.95
CA ASN A 39 13.15 7.54 -10.72
C ASN A 39 12.65 8.70 -9.84
N LEU A 40 12.23 8.42 -8.61
CA LEU A 40 11.88 9.45 -7.65
C LEU A 40 13.09 10.34 -7.32
N ASN A 41 14.24 9.74 -7.02
CA ASN A 41 15.48 10.49 -6.75
C ASN A 41 15.87 11.37 -7.95
N ASN A 42 15.79 10.82 -9.17
CA ASN A 42 16.07 11.57 -10.39
C ASN A 42 15.11 12.75 -10.58
N ALA A 43 13.81 12.53 -10.36
CA ALA A 43 12.79 13.57 -10.49
C ALA A 43 12.97 14.69 -9.46
N ILE A 44 13.23 14.35 -8.19
CA ILE A 44 13.47 15.33 -7.12
C ILE A 44 14.74 16.14 -7.41
N LYS A 45 15.82 15.49 -7.87
CA LYS A 45 17.06 16.18 -8.25
C LYS A 45 16.81 17.21 -9.36
N ALA A 46 16.11 16.81 -10.42
CA ALA A 46 15.74 17.70 -11.52
C ALA A 46 14.80 18.84 -11.05
N TYR A 47 13.87 18.55 -10.14
CA TYR A 47 12.94 19.53 -9.61
C TYR A 47 13.65 20.59 -8.75
N ASN A 48 14.60 20.19 -7.92
CA ASN A 48 15.42 21.11 -7.14
C ASN A 48 16.30 22.02 -8.02
N GLN A 49 16.81 21.49 -9.14
CA GLN A 49 17.52 22.30 -10.13
C GLN A 49 16.57 23.33 -10.76
N ALA A 50 15.36 22.92 -11.13
CA ALA A 50 14.34 23.81 -11.69
C ALA A 50 13.88 24.89 -10.68
N ILE A 51 13.82 24.58 -9.38
CA ILE A 51 13.62 25.59 -8.32
C ILE A 51 14.78 26.57 -8.31
N SER A 52 16.02 26.05 -8.29
CA SER A 52 17.23 26.87 -8.19
C SER A 52 17.41 27.80 -9.39
N SER A 53 16.94 27.40 -10.58
CA SER A 53 16.96 28.20 -11.80
C SER A 53 15.69 29.03 -12.01
N ASN A 54 14.73 29.01 -11.08
CA ASN A 54 13.42 29.64 -11.20
C ASN A 54 12.64 29.24 -12.48
N ASP A 55 12.84 28.01 -12.98
CA ASP A 55 12.15 27.47 -14.14
C ASP A 55 10.83 26.81 -13.72
N VAL A 56 9.78 27.64 -13.65
CA VAL A 56 8.43 27.20 -13.26
C VAL A 56 7.86 26.19 -14.25
N ARG A 57 8.18 26.29 -15.54
CA ARG A 57 7.69 25.34 -16.56
C ARG A 57 8.24 23.95 -16.29
N LYS A 58 9.54 23.83 -16.01
CA LYS A 58 10.16 22.56 -15.69
C LYS A 58 9.68 21.99 -14.36
N GLN A 59 9.43 22.84 -13.36
CA GLN A 59 8.80 22.41 -12.11
C GLN A 59 7.44 21.74 -12.38
N ILE A 60 6.57 22.37 -13.18
CA ILE A 60 5.24 21.80 -13.53
C ILE A 60 5.40 20.47 -14.30
N GLU A 61 6.30 20.41 -15.28
CA GLU A 61 6.56 19.20 -16.08
C GLU A 61 6.92 17.99 -15.20
N LEU A 62 7.71 18.21 -14.15
CA LEU A 62 8.23 17.15 -13.28
C LEU A 62 7.22 16.65 -12.23
N GLN A 63 6.11 17.36 -12.00
CA GLN A 63 5.13 16.97 -10.97
C GLN A 63 4.55 15.58 -11.20
N SER A 64 4.28 15.20 -12.45
CA SER A 64 3.75 13.88 -12.79
C SER A 64 4.73 12.75 -12.46
N ALA A 65 6.02 12.96 -12.74
CA ALA A 65 7.09 12.00 -12.43
C ALA A 65 7.27 11.85 -10.92
N ILE A 66 7.22 12.94 -10.16
CA ILE A 66 7.27 12.90 -8.69
C ILE A 66 6.04 12.18 -8.15
N LYS A 67 4.84 12.50 -8.64
CA LYS A 67 3.59 11.87 -8.19
C LYS A 67 3.62 10.36 -8.42
N PHE A 68 3.98 9.91 -9.62
CA PHE A 68 3.97 8.49 -9.97
C PHE A 68 5.03 7.69 -9.22
N ASN A 69 6.28 8.14 -9.22
CA ASN A 69 7.37 7.40 -8.58
C ASN A 69 7.36 7.55 -7.06
N GLY A 70 6.98 8.73 -6.55
CA GLY A 70 6.80 8.99 -5.13
C GLY A 70 5.65 8.18 -4.56
N GLY A 71 4.52 8.17 -5.24
CA GLY A 71 3.38 7.32 -4.90
C GLY A 71 3.74 5.83 -4.94
N GLY A 72 4.46 5.38 -5.98
CA GLY A 72 4.96 4.01 -6.07
C GLY A 72 5.86 3.64 -4.89
N HIS A 73 6.81 4.50 -4.53
CA HIS A 73 7.68 4.27 -3.37
C HIS A 73 6.90 4.22 -2.05
N ILE A 74 5.96 5.14 -1.82
CA ILE A 74 5.10 5.18 -0.62
C ILE A 74 4.26 3.89 -0.53
N ASN A 75 3.56 3.55 -1.61
CA ASN A 75 2.62 2.44 -1.63
C ASN A 75 3.33 1.12 -1.35
N HIS A 76 4.46 0.86 -2.02
CA HIS A 76 5.23 -0.37 -1.82
C HIS A 76 5.89 -0.42 -0.44
N SER A 77 6.41 0.71 0.07
CA SER A 77 6.96 0.76 1.43
C SER A 77 5.92 0.42 2.50
N LEU A 78 4.66 0.85 2.30
CA LEU A 78 3.54 0.46 3.14
C LEU A 78 3.16 -1.02 2.94
N PHE A 79 3.17 -1.50 1.69
CA PHE A 79 2.81 -2.87 1.31
C PHE A 79 3.71 -3.92 1.96
N TRP A 80 5.04 -3.73 1.96
CA TRP A 80 5.96 -4.70 2.56
C TRP A 80 5.76 -4.87 4.06
N LYS A 81 5.50 -3.77 4.79
CA LYS A 81 5.19 -3.84 6.22
C LYS A 81 3.80 -4.39 6.51
N ASN A 82 2.86 -4.17 5.58
CA ASN A 82 1.49 -4.66 5.63
C ASN A 82 1.40 -6.18 5.44
N LEU A 83 2.50 -6.85 5.12
CA LEU A 83 2.54 -8.30 4.97
C LEU A 83 3.41 -8.93 6.07
N ALA A 84 3.07 -10.16 6.43
CA ALA A 84 3.83 -10.98 7.35
C ALA A 84 3.64 -12.47 7.01
N PRO A 85 4.65 -13.32 7.22
CA PRO A 85 4.49 -14.77 7.09
C PRO A 85 3.35 -15.27 7.98
N SER A 86 2.55 -16.23 7.51
CA SER A 86 1.44 -16.76 8.33
C SER A 86 1.92 -17.37 9.65
N LYS A 87 3.14 -17.95 9.67
CA LYS A 87 3.82 -18.46 10.87
C LYS A 87 4.20 -17.37 11.90
N GLU A 88 4.26 -16.11 11.47
CA GLU A 88 4.59 -14.94 12.29
C GLU A 88 3.35 -14.08 12.59
N GLY A 89 2.14 -14.62 12.36
CA GLY A 89 0.88 -13.92 12.63
C GLY A 89 0.25 -13.26 11.40
N GLY A 90 0.79 -13.49 10.20
CA GLY A 90 0.11 -13.14 8.95
C GLY A 90 -1.33 -13.68 8.92
N GLY A 91 -2.27 -12.82 8.57
CA GLY A 91 -3.71 -13.09 8.51
C GLY A 91 -4.42 -13.16 9.86
N GLN A 92 -3.71 -12.99 10.99
CA GLN A 92 -4.30 -13.10 12.33
C GLN A 92 -4.67 -11.73 12.91
N LEU A 93 -5.96 -11.40 12.88
CA LEU A 93 -6.50 -10.22 13.57
C LEU A 93 -6.57 -10.50 15.08
N GLN A 94 -5.89 -9.67 15.86
CA GLN A 94 -5.89 -9.74 17.33
C GLN A 94 -6.98 -8.85 17.92
N ASP A 95 -7.33 -9.09 19.18
CA ASP A 95 -8.19 -8.19 19.93
C ASP A 95 -7.53 -6.82 20.11
N GLY A 96 -8.29 -5.75 19.84
CA GLY A 96 -7.80 -4.38 19.94
C GLY A 96 -8.69 -3.35 19.24
N PRO A 97 -8.33 -2.05 19.32
CA PRO A 97 -9.00 -0.97 18.61
C PRO A 97 -9.33 -1.22 17.14
N LEU A 98 -8.42 -1.82 16.35
CA LEU A 98 -8.70 -2.10 14.93
C LEU A 98 -9.84 -3.11 14.78
N LYS A 99 -9.82 -4.21 15.54
CA LYS A 99 -10.89 -5.21 15.50
C LYS A 99 -12.24 -4.59 15.84
N GLN A 100 -12.31 -3.79 16.89
CA GLN A 100 -13.54 -3.09 17.30
C GLN A 100 -14.03 -2.12 16.20
N ALA A 101 -13.11 -1.42 15.53
CA ALA A 101 -13.46 -0.53 14.43
C ALA A 101 -13.96 -1.31 13.20
N ILE A 102 -13.34 -2.44 12.88
CA ILE A 102 -13.79 -3.34 11.79
C ILE A 102 -15.20 -3.87 12.09
N GLU A 103 -15.46 -4.34 13.31
CA GLU A 103 -16.77 -4.83 13.72
C GLU A 103 -17.82 -3.71 13.68
N ARG A 104 -17.47 -2.50 14.09
CA ARG A 104 -18.36 -1.33 14.01
C ARG A 104 -18.72 -0.94 12.58
N ASP A 105 -17.72 -0.87 11.70
CA ASP A 105 -17.90 -0.27 10.36
C ASP A 105 -18.30 -1.30 9.29
N PHE A 106 -17.96 -2.57 9.47
CA PHE A 106 -18.25 -3.65 8.52
C PHE A 106 -19.06 -4.81 9.12
N GLY A 107 -19.28 -4.84 10.44
CA GLY A 107 -19.96 -5.93 11.14
C GLY A 107 -19.08 -7.13 11.45
N SER A 108 -18.13 -7.47 10.57
CA SER A 108 -17.16 -8.55 10.79
C SER A 108 -15.93 -8.39 9.89
N LEU A 109 -14.87 -9.12 10.22
CA LEU A 109 -13.69 -9.21 9.35
C LEU A 109 -14.03 -9.84 7.98
N ASP A 110 -14.92 -10.83 7.94
CA ASP A 110 -15.30 -11.47 6.68
C ASP A 110 -16.11 -10.54 5.76
N ASN A 111 -16.94 -9.68 6.35
CA ASN A 111 -17.64 -8.63 5.61
C ASN A 111 -16.66 -7.59 5.06
N LEU A 112 -15.65 -7.19 5.85
CA LEU A 112 -14.57 -6.33 5.38
C LEU A 112 -13.85 -6.97 4.20
N LYS A 113 -13.40 -8.22 4.32
CA LYS A 113 -12.70 -8.94 3.24
C LYS A 113 -13.54 -9.01 1.97
N SER A 114 -14.84 -9.29 2.11
CA SER A 114 -15.77 -9.37 0.99
C SER A 114 -15.96 -8.01 0.30
N SER A 115 -16.21 -6.95 1.08
CA SER A 115 -16.36 -5.58 0.57
C SER A 115 -15.08 -5.06 -0.08
N PHE A 116 -13.93 -5.35 0.53
CA PHE A 116 -12.62 -4.99 0.02
C PHE A 116 -12.34 -5.68 -1.31
N ASN A 117 -12.49 -7.01 -1.38
CA ASN A 117 -12.25 -7.79 -2.59
C ASN A 117 -13.18 -7.39 -3.74
N ALA A 118 -14.46 -7.11 -3.43
CA ALA A 118 -15.42 -6.62 -4.42
C ALA A 118 -15.00 -5.25 -4.95
N THR A 119 -14.60 -4.33 -4.08
CA THR A 119 -14.18 -2.97 -4.46
C THR A 119 -12.93 -2.99 -5.34
N ILE A 120 -11.88 -3.70 -4.95
CA ILE A 120 -10.62 -3.74 -5.72
C ILE A 120 -10.76 -4.49 -7.05
N ALA A 121 -11.69 -5.43 -7.16
CA ALA A 121 -11.98 -6.11 -8.42
C ALA A 121 -12.48 -5.14 -9.50
N THR A 122 -13.10 -4.01 -9.12
CA THR A 122 -13.60 -2.98 -10.04
C THR A 122 -12.51 -2.10 -10.64
N ILE A 123 -11.26 -2.16 -10.14
CA ILE A 123 -10.15 -1.38 -10.69
C ILE A 123 -9.96 -1.76 -12.17
N GLN A 124 -10.08 -0.73 -13.03
CA GLN A 124 -9.82 -0.82 -14.46
C GLN A 124 -8.40 -0.36 -14.74
N GLY A 125 -7.57 -1.27 -15.25
CA GLY A 125 -6.14 -1.04 -15.40
C GLY A 125 -5.40 -1.26 -14.08
N SER A 126 -4.43 -0.40 -13.80
CA SER A 126 -3.56 -0.53 -12.64
C SER A 126 -4.04 0.30 -11.45
N GLY A 127 -3.77 -0.17 -10.24
CA GLY A 127 -4.16 0.56 -9.04
C GLY A 127 -3.94 -0.21 -7.74
N TRP A 128 -4.46 0.37 -6.67
CA TRP A 128 -4.34 -0.14 -5.31
C TRP A 128 -5.69 -0.15 -4.61
N GLY A 129 -5.89 -1.16 -3.78
CA GLY A 129 -6.96 -1.20 -2.79
C GLY A 129 -6.47 -0.81 -1.42
N TRP A 130 -7.27 -0.02 -0.70
CA TRP A 130 -6.92 0.46 0.63
C TRP A 130 -8.07 0.29 1.60
N LEU A 131 -7.73 -0.13 2.82
CA LEU A 131 -8.51 0.15 4.01
C LEU A 131 -7.90 1.41 4.60
N GLY A 132 -8.65 2.50 4.61
CA GLY A 132 -8.20 3.79 5.12
C GLY A 132 -9.03 4.22 6.31
N PHE A 133 -8.41 4.86 7.31
CA PHE A 133 -9.13 5.60 8.33
C PHE A 133 -9.44 7.01 7.83
N ASN A 134 -10.73 7.36 7.78
CA ASN A 134 -11.20 8.67 7.35
C ASN A 134 -11.23 9.61 8.56
N PRO A 135 -10.33 10.62 8.63
CA PRO A 135 -10.25 11.50 9.79
C PRO A 135 -11.48 12.42 9.92
N LYS A 136 -12.28 12.60 8.87
CA LYS A 136 -13.44 13.51 8.89
C LYS A 136 -14.63 12.93 9.63
N ASN A 137 -14.82 11.61 9.58
CA ASN A 137 -15.95 10.92 10.19
C ASN A 137 -15.52 9.83 11.19
N SER A 138 -14.21 9.63 11.38
CA SER A 138 -13.62 8.63 12.27
C SER A 138 -14.02 7.19 11.96
N LYS A 139 -14.23 6.86 10.68
CA LYS A 139 -14.57 5.51 10.20
C LYS A 139 -13.49 4.90 9.32
N LEU A 140 -13.47 3.57 9.29
CA LEU A 140 -12.74 2.80 8.30
C LEU A 140 -13.55 2.74 7.00
N GLU A 141 -12.88 3.00 5.89
CA GLU A 141 -13.46 2.99 4.55
C GLU A 141 -12.59 2.17 3.60
N VAL A 142 -13.22 1.43 2.69
CA VAL A 142 -12.53 0.80 1.57
C VAL A 142 -12.51 1.77 0.40
N VAL A 143 -11.31 2.11 -0.08
CA VAL A 143 -11.11 3.04 -1.20
C VAL A 143 -10.06 2.52 -2.15
N THR A 144 -10.05 3.03 -3.38
CA THR A 144 -9.04 2.68 -4.39
C THR A 144 -8.25 3.91 -4.81
N THR A 145 -7.02 3.69 -5.23
CA THR A 145 -6.23 4.70 -5.94
C THR A 145 -5.80 4.15 -7.30
N LYS A 146 -5.80 5.02 -8.31
CA LYS A 146 -5.42 4.65 -9.67
C LYS A 146 -3.90 4.67 -9.82
N ASP A 147 -3.37 3.76 -10.63
CA ASP A 147 -1.96 3.66 -10.96
C ASP A 147 -1.10 3.58 -9.68
N GLN A 148 -0.19 4.53 -9.48
CA GLN A 148 0.64 4.61 -8.28
C GLN A 148 0.26 5.78 -7.37
N ASP A 149 -0.93 6.38 -7.55
CA ASP A 149 -1.36 7.46 -6.68
C ASP A 149 -1.38 6.98 -5.21
N PRO A 150 -0.73 7.71 -4.29
CA PRO A 150 -0.75 7.34 -2.88
C PRO A 150 -2.10 7.72 -2.26
N LEU A 151 -2.49 7.01 -1.20
CA LEU A 151 -3.69 7.34 -0.45
C LEU A 151 -3.44 8.59 0.41
N ILE A 152 -4.00 9.72 -0.01
CA ILE A 152 -3.86 11.02 0.68
C ILE A 152 -5.10 11.39 1.50
N SER A 153 -6.29 10.96 1.07
CA SER A 153 -7.57 11.35 1.70
C SER A 153 -7.82 10.68 3.04
N HIS A 154 -7.09 9.61 3.35
CA HIS A 154 -7.24 8.76 4.52
C HIS A 154 -5.87 8.42 5.10
N HIS A 155 -5.82 8.00 6.36
CA HIS A 155 -4.63 7.32 6.89
C HIS A 155 -4.63 5.87 6.41
N PRO A 156 -3.59 5.40 5.69
CA PRO A 156 -3.54 4.04 5.18
C PRO A 156 -3.41 3.02 6.32
N ILE A 157 -4.31 2.04 6.38
CA ILE A 157 -4.29 0.96 7.37
C ILE A 157 -3.78 -0.32 6.71
N ILE A 158 -4.53 -0.84 5.73
CA ILE A 158 -4.16 -1.98 4.89
C ILE A 158 -4.10 -1.54 3.43
N GLY A 159 -3.11 -2.02 2.68
CA GLY A 159 -2.95 -1.76 1.26
C GLY A 159 -2.71 -3.04 0.47
N VAL A 160 -3.37 -3.20 -0.67
CA VAL A 160 -3.19 -4.34 -1.58
C VAL A 160 -2.87 -3.82 -2.97
N ASP A 161 -1.71 -4.23 -3.50
CA ASP A 161 -1.31 -3.92 -4.88
C ASP A 161 -2.17 -4.72 -5.86
N ALA A 162 -2.88 -4.04 -6.75
CA ALA A 162 -3.71 -4.66 -7.79
C ALA A 162 -3.11 -4.50 -9.19
N TRP A 163 -1.85 -4.05 -9.30
CA TRP A 163 -1.10 -4.13 -10.55
C TRP A 163 -0.85 -5.59 -10.95
N GLU A 164 -0.86 -5.88 -12.25
CA GLU A 164 -0.65 -7.25 -12.74
C GLU A 164 0.70 -7.83 -12.28
N HIS A 165 1.76 -7.02 -12.16
CA HIS A 165 3.06 -7.50 -11.66
C HIS A 165 2.98 -8.10 -10.25
N ALA A 166 1.97 -7.76 -9.45
CA ALA A 166 1.83 -8.22 -8.07
C ALA A 166 1.28 -9.67 -7.98
N PHE A 167 0.72 -10.21 -9.06
CA PHE A 167 0.06 -11.51 -9.01
C PHE A 167 0.21 -12.36 -10.27
N TYR A 168 0.47 -11.77 -11.44
CA TYR A 168 0.27 -12.45 -12.73
C TYR A 168 1.19 -13.67 -12.94
N LEU A 169 2.40 -13.68 -12.35
CA LEU A 169 3.30 -14.83 -12.46
C LEU A 169 2.71 -16.09 -11.81
N GLN A 170 1.93 -15.95 -10.73
CA GLN A 170 1.32 -17.04 -9.99
C GLN A 170 -0.17 -17.26 -10.33
N TYR A 171 -0.94 -16.18 -10.42
CA TYR A 171 -2.42 -16.21 -10.54
C TYR A 171 -2.92 -15.95 -11.97
N LYS A 172 -2.03 -15.55 -12.89
CA LYS A 172 -2.36 -15.20 -14.28
C LYS A 172 -3.50 -14.18 -14.31
N ASN A 173 -4.53 -14.43 -15.12
CA ASN A 173 -5.70 -13.56 -15.24
C ASN A 173 -6.69 -13.67 -14.05
N VAL A 174 -6.49 -14.61 -13.12
CA VAL A 174 -7.45 -14.88 -12.02
C VAL A 174 -7.11 -14.02 -10.80
N LYS A 175 -7.15 -12.69 -10.97
CA LYS A 175 -6.84 -11.72 -9.89
C LYS A 175 -7.69 -11.91 -8.62
N ALA A 176 -8.89 -12.47 -8.75
CA ALA A 176 -9.78 -12.77 -7.63
C ALA A 176 -9.16 -13.76 -6.62
N ASP A 177 -8.39 -14.75 -7.10
CA ASP A 177 -7.72 -15.72 -6.23
C ASP A 177 -6.59 -15.08 -5.44
N TYR A 178 -5.83 -14.17 -6.06
CA TYR A 178 -4.83 -13.36 -5.36
C TYR A 178 -5.48 -12.48 -4.28
N PHE A 179 -6.55 -11.76 -4.61
CA PHE A 179 -7.29 -10.92 -3.66
C PHE A 179 -7.86 -11.72 -2.49
N LYS A 180 -8.22 -12.98 -2.70
CA LYS A 180 -8.65 -13.88 -1.63
C LYS A 180 -7.47 -14.36 -0.79
N ASN A 181 -6.39 -14.81 -1.42
CA ASN A 181 -5.26 -15.45 -0.74
C ASN A 181 -4.38 -14.48 0.04
N ILE A 182 -4.26 -13.22 -0.41
CA ILE A 182 -3.41 -12.23 0.27
C ILE A 182 -3.84 -11.99 1.72
N TRP A 183 -5.13 -12.19 2.06
CA TRP A 183 -5.62 -12.07 3.43
C TRP A 183 -4.95 -13.03 4.43
N SER A 184 -4.36 -14.13 3.97
CA SER A 184 -3.62 -15.08 4.83
C SER A 184 -2.24 -14.58 5.27
N VAL A 185 -1.76 -13.49 4.65
CA VAL A 185 -0.44 -12.89 4.92
C VAL A 185 -0.54 -11.41 5.29
N ILE A 186 -1.74 -10.86 5.51
CA ILE A 186 -1.90 -9.48 5.99
C ILE A 186 -1.38 -9.38 7.43
N ASN A 187 -0.47 -8.44 7.66
CA ASN A 187 0.07 -8.12 8.97
C ASN A 187 -0.90 -7.21 9.73
N PHE A 188 -1.86 -7.81 10.44
CA PHE A 188 -2.81 -7.05 11.25
C PHE A 188 -2.17 -6.34 12.44
N LYS A 189 -0.96 -6.72 12.87
CA LYS A 189 -0.23 -5.99 13.92
C LYS A 189 0.23 -4.62 13.41
N GLU A 190 0.84 -4.58 12.23
CA GLU A 190 1.19 -3.30 11.57
C GLU A 190 -0.08 -2.46 11.30
N ALA A 191 -1.18 -3.09 10.86
CA ALA A 191 -2.44 -2.39 10.63
C ALA A 191 -3.00 -1.77 11.92
N GLU A 192 -2.94 -2.49 13.04
CA GLU A 192 -3.33 -2.01 14.37
C GLU A 192 -2.48 -0.81 14.81
N ASP A 193 -1.16 -0.86 14.60
CA ASP A 193 -0.26 0.24 14.94
C ASP A 193 -0.54 1.50 14.10
N ARG A 194 -0.77 1.33 12.79
CA ARG A 194 -1.21 2.43 11.89
C ARG A 194 -2.54 3.02 12.32
N PHE A 195 -3.49 2.17 12.73
CA PHE A 195 -4.80 2.62 13.17
C PHE A 195 -4.72 3.45 14.46
N LYS A 196 -3.94 2.99 15.45
CA LYS A 196 -3.68 3.74 16.70
C LYS A 196 -3.02 5.09 16.42
N ALA A 197 -2.04 5.12 15.52
CA ALA A 197 -1.38 6.37 15.12
C ALA A 197 -2.37 7.33 14.46
N ALA A 198 -3.21 6.83 13.55
CA ALA A 198 -4.25 7.63 12.89
C ALA A 198 -5.28 8.21 13.88
N GLN A 199 -5.72 7.42 14.86
CA GLN A 199 -6.60 7.89 15.92
C GLN A 199 -5.96 8.99 16.79
N THR A 200 -4.65 8.93 16.99
CA THR A 200 -3.90 9.93 17.77
C THR A 200 -3.77 11.24 16.99
N ASP A 201 -3.39 11.18 15.71
CA ASP A 201 -3.30 12.36 14.84
C ASP A 201 -4.67 13.06 14.68
N ALA A 202 -5.76 12.29 14.53
CA ALA A 202 -7.10 12.85 14.45
C ALA A 202 -7.50 13.61 15.74
N LYS A 203 -7.13 13.10 16.91
CA LYS A 203 -7.39 13.77 18.21
C LYS A 203 -6.55 15.03 18.41
N ALA A 204 -5.34 15.10 17.83
CA ALA A 204 -4.46 16.26 17.95
C ALA A 204 -4.90 17.46 17.08
N ARG A 205 -5.83 17.25 16.14
CA ARG A 205 -6.35 18.27 15.22
C ARG A 205 -7.70 18.85 15.62
N VAL A 206 -8.27 18.38 16.74
CA VAL A 206 -9.48 18.90 17.39
C VAL A 206 -9.07 19.72 18.59
#